data_AF-A0A7S3C8H8-F1
#
_entry.id   AF-A0A7S3C8H8-F1
#
_cell.length_a   1.000
_cell.length_b   1.000
_cell.length_c   1.000
_cell.angle_alpha   90.00
_cell.angle_beta   90.00
_cell.angle_gamma   90.00
#
_symmetry.space_group_name_H-M   'P 1'
#
loop_
_entity.id
_entity.type
_entity.pdbx_description
1 polymer ?
#
loop_
_entity_poly.entity_id
_entity_poly.type
_entity_poly.pdbx_seq_one_letter_code
_entity_poly.pdbx_strand_id
1 'polypeptide(L)'
;SRGMDKEMQLESLRRRMEVIERFIQARQAMGGDPDFAVTTCQGLLDDPANFNDQEVGVRRGDVYSLLVENHYAAGMVDQCGMLLQRMRGEGIPLAHYVDRNIVADVLGDVLGGGLGGNELSGHFQNDGEVDDDIEEDFAE
;
A
#
# COMPACT_ATOMS: atom_id res chain seq x y z
N SER A 1 22.53 -7.08 -29.42
CA SER A 1 23.94 -6.69 -29.22
C SER A 1 24.11 -6.41 -27.74
N ARG A 2 25.12 -7.00 -27.06
CA ARG A 2 25.32 -6.85 -25.60
C ARG A 2 25.39 -5.38 -25.10
N GLY A 3 25.65 -4.42 -25.99
CA GLY A 3 25.58 -2.99 -25.68
C GLY A 3 24.16 -2.45 -25.53
N MET A 4 23.25 -2.86 -26.43
CA MET A 4 21.83 -2.46 -26.39
C MET A 4 21.13 -3.00 -25.14
N ASP A 5 21.47 -4.23 -24.73
CA ASP A 5 20.90 -4.86 -23.53
C ASP A 5 21.27 -4.08 -22.26
N LYS A 6 22.50 -3.56 -22.17
CA LYS A 6 22.95 -2.72 -21.05
C LYS A 6 22.29 -1.36 -21.03
N GLU A 7 22.07 -0.75 -22.19
CA GLU A 7 21.43 0.56 -22.31
C GLU A 7 19.97 0.51 -21.86
N MET A 8 19.23 -0.52 -22.28
CA MET A 8 17.85 -0.77 -21.81
C MET A 8 17.79 -1.02 -20.30
N GLN A 9 18.73 -1.77 -19.73
CA GLN A 9 18.82 -1.98 -18.29
C GLN A 9 19.07 -0.68 -17.52
N LEU A 10 19.92 0.19 -18.07
CA LEU A 10 20.28 1.45 -17.45
C LEU A 10 19.12 2.45 -17.51
N GLU A 11 18.35 2.47 -18.60
CA GLU A 11 17.10 3.23 -18.70
C GLU A 11 16.04 2.74 -17.70
N SER A 12 15.84 1.42 -17.57
CA SER A 12 14.95 0.85 -16.55
C SER A 12 15.34 1.28 -15.14
N LEU A 13 16.64 1.21 -14.80
CA LEU A 13 17.14 1.64 -13.50
C LEU A 13 16.90 3.12 -13.24
N ARG A 14 17.16 3.99 -14.24
CA ARG A 14 16.90 5.44 -14.12
C ARG A 14 15.44 5.73 -13.87
N ARG A 15 14.54 5.07 -14.61
CA ARG A 15 13.11 5.22 -14.43
C ARG A 15 12.68 4.82 -13.02
N ARG A 16 13.20 3.71 -12.50
CA ARG A 16 12.92 3.27 -11.13
C ARG A 16 13.40 4.27 -10.08
N MET A 17 14.59 4.85 -10.26
CA MET A 17 15.09 5.89 -9.36
C MET A 17 14.16 7.10 -9.37
N GLU A 18 13.70 7.55 -10.54
CA GLU A 18 12.77 8.68 -10.65
C GLU A 18 11.45 8.41 -9.90
N VAL A 19 10.87 7.22 -10.06
CA VAL A 19 9.63 6.82 -9.36
C VAL A 19 9.84 6.82 -7.84
N ILE A 20 10.96 6.27 -7.37
CA ILE A 20 11.31 6.25 -5.94
C ILE A 20 11.46 7.68 -5.40
N GLU A 21 12.18 8.55 -6.10
CA GLU A 21 12.40 9.94 -5.68
C GLU A 21 11.09 10.71 -5.60
N ARG A 22 10.24 10.61 -6.63
CA ARG A 22 8.93 11.26 -6.67
C ARG A 22 8.01 10.76 -5.55
N PHE A 23 8.02 9.45 -5.28
CA PHE A 23 7.22 8.88 -4.19
C PHE A 23 7.69 9.36 -2.81
N ILE A 24 9.01 9.41 -2.57
CA ILE A 24 9.57 9.93 -1.33
C ILE A 24 9.19 11.40 -1.14
N GLN A 25 9.28 12.22 -2.20
CA GLN A 25 8.88 13.63 -2.15
C GLN A 25 7.40 13.78 -1.79
N ALA A 26 6.51 13.01 -2.43
CA ALA A 26 5.08 13.04 -2.12
C ALA A 26 4.83 12.65 -0.66
N ARG A 27 5.46 11.56 -0.17
CA ARG A 27 5.29 11.10 1.22
C ARG A 27 5.74 12.15 2.24
N GLN A 28 6.84 12.85 1.98
CA GLN A 28 7.32 13.93 2.86
C GLN A 28 6.39 15.15 2.83
N ALA A 29 5.75 15.43 1.70
CA ALA A 29 4.86 16.57 1.54
C ALA A 29 3.48 16.38 2.18
N MET A 30 3.02 15.14 2.45
CA MET A 30 1.67 14.88 3.01
C MET A 30 1.34 15.69 4.28
N GLY A 31 2.33 15.98 5.14
CA GLY A 31 2.11 16.75 6.37
C GLY A 31 2.14 18.28 6.22
N GLY A 32 2.53 18.80 5.06
CA GLY A 32 2.73 20.25 4.85
C GLY A 32 2.11 20.81 3.56
N ASP A 33 2.12 20.03 2.49
CA ASP A 33 1.51 20.33 1.19
C ASP A 33 0.83 19.06 0.63
N PRO A 34 -0.36 18.70 1.18
CA PRO A 34 -1.06 17.49 0.78
C PRO A 34 -1.56 17.54 -0.68
N ASP A 35 -1.86 18.74 -1.21
CA ASP A 35 -2.31 18.89 -2.60
C ASP A 35 -1.19 18.56 -3.60
N PHE A 36 0.03 19.03 -3.33
CA PHE A 36 1.21 18.63 -4.09
C PHE A 36 1.42 17.12 -4.01
N ALA A 37 1.41 16.55 -2.80
CA ALA A 37 1.63 15.12 -2.58
C ALA A 37 0.61 14.25 -3.33
N VAL A 38 -0.68 14.60 -3.25
CA VAL A 38 -1.76 13.90 -3.96
C VAL A 38 -1.57 14.00 -5.48
N THR A 39 -1.24 15.19 -5.99
CA THR A 39 -0.99 15.40 -7.43
C THR A 39 0.19 14.58 -7.92
N THR A 40 1.29 14.54 -7.17
CA THR A 40 2.47 13.72 -7.50
C THR A 40 2.12 12.23 -7.52
N CYS A 41 1.35 11.74 -6.56
CA CYS A 41 0.92 10.34 -6.50
C CYS A 41 -0.02 9.98 -7.66
N GLN A 42 -1.00 10.83 -7.98
CA GLN A 42 -1.88 10.66 -9.15
C GLN A 42 -1.05 10.57 -10.44
N GLY A 43 -0.10 11.49 -10.63
CA GLY A 43 0.78 11.47 -11.80
C GLY A 43 1.77 10.29 -11.85
N LEU A 44 2.04 9.61 -10.73
CA LEU A 44 2.74 8.33 -10.72
C LEU A 44 1.83 7.20 -11.20
N LEU A 45 0.57 7.19 -10.75
CA LEU A 45 -0.44 6.19 -11.10
C LEU A 45 -0.94 6.27 -12.55
N ASP A 46 -0.88 7.44 -13.17
CA ASP A 46 -1.33 7.66 -14.54
C ASP A 46 -0.50 6.93 -15.60
N ASP A 47 0.78 6.66 -15.32
CA ASP A 47 1.63 5.87 -16.20
C ASP A 47 1.90 4.49 -15.60
N PRO A 48 1.23 3.42 -16.09
CA PRO A 48 1.40 2.07 -15.55
C PRO A 48 2.81 1.53 -15.75
N ALA A 49 3.58 2.04 -16.72
CA ALA A 49 4.95 1.59 -16.96
C ALA A 49 5.94 2.11 -15.88
N ASN A 50 5.47 2.95 -14.95
CA ASN A 50 6.23 3.29 -13.74
C ASN A 50 6.35 2.11 -12.76
N PHE A 51 5.46 1.12 -12.86
CA PHE A 51 5.40 0.01 -11.93
C PHE A 51 5.74 -1.30 -12.62
N ASN A 52 6.67 -2.03 -12.04
CA ASN A 52 7.03 -3.38 -12.46
C ASN A 52 7.10 -4.27 -11.22
N ASP A 53 6.12 -5.16 -11.07
CA ASP A 53 5.97 -6.01 -9.89
C ASP A 53 7.10 -7.05 -9.74
N GLN A 54 7.92 -7.25 -10.78
CA GLN A 54 9.09 -8.14 -10.74
C GLN A 54 10.34 -7.46 -10.20
N GLU A 55 10.36 -6.13 -10.12
CA GLU A 55 11.52 -5.37 -9.67
C GLU A 55 11.34 -4.87 -8.23
N VAL A 56 12.43 -4.82 -7.48
CA VAL A 56 12.45 -4.21 -6.14
C VAL A 56 12.35 -2.69 -6.29
N GLY A 57 11.39 -2.07 -5.60
CA GLY A 57 11.11 -0.63 -5.65
C GLY A 57 9.73 -0.29 -5.10
N VAL A 58 9.26 0.92 -5.41
CA VAL A 58 7.90 1.38 -5.08
C VAL A 58 6.91 0.62 -5.97
N ARG A 59 5.97 -0.09 -5.34
CA ARG A 59 4.87 -0.77 -6.03
C ARG A 59 3.70 0.16 -6.20
N ARG A 60 2.84 -0.16 -7.16
CA ARG A 60 1.61 0.60 -7.42
C ARG A 60 0.71 0.65 -6.17
N GLY A 61 0.64 -0.46 -5.43
CA GLY A 61 -0.10 -0.54 -4.17
C GLY A 61 0.41 0.41 -3.08
N ASP A 62 1.73 0.67 -3.01
CA ASP A 62 2.31 1.59 -2.02
C ASP A 62 1.85 3.03 -2.26
N VAL A 63 1.72 3.42 -3.54
CA VAL A 63 1.20 4.74 -3.94
C VAL A 63 -0.27 4.88 -3.58
N TYR A 64 -1.07 3.83 -3.81
CA TYR A 64 -2.46 3.81 -3.37
C TYR A 64 -2.60 3.89 -1.85
N SER A 65 -1.77 3.14 -1.09
CA SER A 65 -1.79 3.18 0.38
C SER A 65 -1.61 4.60 0.89
N LEU A 66 -0.59 5.29 0.37
CA LEU A 66 -0.29 6.66 0.77
C LEU A 66 -1.47 7.63 0.50
N LEU A 67 -2.14 7.50 -0.64
CA LEU A 67 -3.32 8.30 -0.97
C LEU A 67 -4.52 7.97 -0.06
N VAL A 68 -4.77 6.69 0.17
CA VAL A 68 -5.89 6.22 1.01
C VAL A 68 -5.70 6.68 2.45
N GLU A 69 -4.51 6.51 3.02
CA GLU A 69 -4.18 6.97 4.38
C GLU A 69 -4.39 8.48 4.53
N ASN A 70 -3.90 9.27 3.57
CA ASN A 70 -4.06 10.73 3.59
C ASN A 70 -5.53 11.16 3.51
N HIS A 71 -6.30 10.60 2.56
CA HIS A 71 -7.71 10.94 2.41
C HIS A 71 -8.54 10.46 3.61
N TYR A 72 -8.22 9.31 4.18
CA TYR A 72 -8.91 8.80 5.36
C TYR A 72 -8.62 9.67 6.58
N ALA A 73 -7.36 10.07 6.80
CA ALA A 73 -6.98 11.02 7.85
C ALA A 73 -7.68 12.39 7.70
N ALA A 74 -7.97 12.82 6.47
CA ALA A 74 -8.72 14.03 6.17
C ALA A 74 -10.26 13.85 6.24
N GLY A 75 -10.77 12.67 6.59
CA GLY A 75 -12.20 12.36 6.64
C GLY A 75 -12.87 12.26 5.26
N MET A 76 -12.10 12.16 4.18
CA MET A 76 -12.58 12.09 2.79
C MET A 76 -12.93 10.65 2.41
N VAL A 77 -13.95 10.09 3.06
CA VAL A 77 -14.36 8.68 2.90
C VAL A 77 -14.70 8.33 1.45
N ASP A 78 -15.39 9.21 0.72
CA ASP A 78 -15.77 8.97 -0.68
C ASP A 78 -14.54 8.77 -1.59
N GLN A 79 -13.50 9.59 -1.40
CA GLN A 79 -12.24 9.48 -2.16
C GLN A 79 -11.52 8.18 -1.83
N CYS A 80 -11.51 7.77 -0.56
CA CYS A 80 -10.97 6.47 -0.16
C CYS A 80 -11.71 5.33 -0.86
N GLY A 81 -13.04 5.37 -0.89
CA GLY A 81 -13.87 4.35 -1.53
C GLY A 81 -13.57 4.21 -3.02
N MET A 82 -13.42 5.35 -3.72
CA MET A 82 -13.02 5.37 -5.13
C MET A 82 -11.65 4.73 -5.36
N LEU A 83 -10.65 5.06 -4.54
CA LEU A 83 -9.31 4.49 -4.63
C LEU A 83 -9.30 2.98 -4.37
N LEU A 84 -9.98 2.52 -3.32
CA LEU A 84 -10.07 1.10 -2.98
C LEU A 84 -10.78 0.29 -4.08
N GLN A 85 -11.84 0.84 -4.67
CA GLN A 85 -12.51 0.20 -5.81
C GLN A 85 -11.60 0.15 -7.04
N ARG A 86 -10.84 1.22 -7.31
CA ARG A 86 -9.86 1.25 -8.41
C ARG A 86 -8.75 0.21 -8.21
N MET A 87 -8.19 0.10 -7.01
CA MET A 87 -7.21 -0.94 -6.67
C MET A 87 -7.76 -2.34 -6.96
N ARG A 88 -8.99 -2.64 -6.54
CA ARG A 88 -9.65 -3.92 -6.81
C ARG A 88 -9.85 -4.16 -8.30
N GLY A 89 -10.30 -3.14 -9.04
CA GLY A 89 -10.45 -3.21 -10.50
C GLY A 89 -9.14 -3.45 -11.23
N GLU A 90 -8.02 -2.97 -10.67
CA GLU A 90 -6.67 -3.18 -11.18
C GLU A 90 -6.00 -4.47 -10.67
N GLY A 91 -6.72 -5.29 -9.90
CA GLY A 91 -6.23 -6.57 -9.38
C GLY A 91 -5.20 -6.44 -8.26
N ILE A 92 -5.16 -5.30 -7.56
CA ILE A 92 -4.22 -5.04 -6.46
C ILE A 92 -4.86 -5.54 -5.15
N PRO A 93 -4.24 -6.49 -4.43
CA PRO A 93 -4.81 -7.04 -3.21
C PRO A 93 -4.75 -6.01 -2.08
N LEU A 94 -5.92 -5.55 -1.62
CA LEU A 94 -6.01 -4.50 -0.59
C LEU A 94 -5.29 -4.86 0.70
N ALA A 95 -5.39 -6.12 1.13
CA ALA A 95 -4.87 -6.60 2.41
C ALA A 95 -3.34 -6.49 2.55
N HIS A 96 -2.61 -6.34 1.44
CA HIS A 96 -1.15 -6.18 1.46
C HIS A 96 -0.70 -4.72 1.61
N TYR A 97 -1.60 -3.77 1.37
CA TYR A 97 -1.25 -2.36 1.27
C TYR A 97 -2.06 -1.48 2.22
N VAL A 98 -3.35 -1.77 2.45
CA VAL A 98 -4.24 -0.89 3.20
C VAL A 98 -4.62 -1.52 4.53
N ASP A 99 -4.62 -0.72 5.60
CA ASP A 99 -5.07 -1.13 6.93
C ASP A 99 -6.51 -1.67 6.89
N ARG A 100 -6.71 -2.78 7.60
CA ARG A 100 -8.00 -3.50 7.61
C ARG A 100 -9.14 -2.64 8.13
N ASN A 101 -8.90 -1.77 9.11
CA ASN A 101 -9.91 -0.90 9.69
C ASN A 101 -10.36 0.15 8.68
N ILE A 102 -9.42 0.73 7.91
CA ILE A 102 -9.76 1.67 6.83
C ILE A 102 -10.65 0.99 5.80
N VAL A 103 -10.30 -0.25 5.39
CA VAL A 103 -11.11 -1.01 4.42
C VAL A 103 -12.51 -1.29 4.96
N ALA A 104 -12.62 -1.71 6.23
CA ALA A 104 -13.89 -2.01 6.88
C ALA A 104 -14.77 -0.75 7.02
N ASP A 105 -14.19 0.38 7.41
CA ASP A 105 -14.90 1.65 7.59
C ASP A 105 -15.40 2.21 6.26
N VAL A 106 -14.59 2.12 5.20
CA VAL A 106 -14.90 2.74 3.91
C VAL A 106 -15.80 1.85 3.04
N LEU A 107 -15.59 0.54 3.03
CA LEU A 107 -16.36 -0.39 2.18
C LEU A 107 -17.45 -1.16 2.92
N GLY A 108 -17.47 -1.14 4.25
CA GLY A 108 -18.39 -1.90 5.07
C GLY A 108 -17.99 -3.37 5.25
N ASP A 109 -18.34 -3.91 6.40
CA ASP A 109 -17.95 -5.25 6.87
C ASP A 109 -18.44 -6.40 5.95
N VAL A 110 -19.56 -6.19 5.24
CA VAL A 110 -20.14 -7.16 4.28
C VAL A 110 -19.28 -7.33 3.02
N LEU A 111 -18.50 -6.32 2.64
CA LEU A 111 -17.55 -6.40 1.52
C LEU A 111 -16.13 -6.75 1.98
N GLY A 112 -15.84 -6.65 3.28
CA GLY A 112 -14.65 -7.22 3.93
C GLY A 112 -14.73 -8.74 4.15
N GLY A 113 -15.95 -9.28 4.32
CA GLY A 113 -16.21 -10.72 4.45
C GLY A 113 -16.34 -11.50 3.13
N GLY A 114 -16.41 -10.80 1.99
CA GLY A 114 -16.46 -11.36 0.63
C GLY A 114 -15.08 -11.64 0.03
N LEU A 115 -14.05 -11.77 0.87
CA LEU A 115 -12.71 -12.22 0.48
C LEU A 115 -12.78 -13.73 0.23
N GLY A 116 -13.12 -14.08 -1.01
CA GLY A 116 -13.21 -15.46 -1.47
C GLY A 116 -11.91 -16.22 -1.26
N GLY A 117 -11.85 -16.98 -0.17
CA GLY A 117 -11.20 -18.28 -0.03
C GLY A 117 -9.69 -18.43 -0.22
N ASN A 118 -8.95 -17.42 -0.70
CA ASN A 118 -7.53 -17.63 -1.03
C ASN A 118 -6.57 -16.46 -0.69
N GLU A 119 -7.06 -15.27 -0.33
CA GLU A 119 -6.20 -14.08 -0.14
C GLU A 119 -5.94 -13.67 1.33
N LEU A 120 -6.58 -14.31 2.31
CA LEU A 120 -6.35 -14.05 3.75
C LEU A 120 -5.58 -15.17 4.47
N SER A 121 -5.05 -16.17 3.76
CA SER A 121 -4.25 -17.25 4.37
C SER A 121 -2.83 -16.81 4.80
N GLY A 122 -2.52 -15.52 4.73
CA GLY A 122 -1.30 -14.95 5.31
C GLY A 122 -1.54 -14.58 6.76
N HIS A 123 -1.52 -15.58 7.64
CA HIS A 123 -1.12 -15.46 9.06
C HIS A 123 -1.29 -14.07 9.71
N PHE A 124 -2.53 -13.68 9.99
CA PHE A 124 -2.79 -12.65 11.00
C PHE A 124 -2.59 -13.29 12.36
N GLN A 125 -1.36 -13.28 12.86
CA GLN A 125 -1.12 -13.49 14.28
C GLN A 125 -1.78 -12.32 15.00
N ASN A 126 -2.91 -12.64 15.63
CA ASN A 126 -3.47 -11.87 16.70
C ASN A 126 -2.44 -11.92 17.84
N ASP A 127 -1.72 -10.83 18.07
CA ASP A 127 -0.95 -10.60 19.29
C ASP A 127 -1.95 -10.45 20.45
N GLY A 128 -2.55 -11.59 20.81
CA GLY A 128 -3.35 -11.73 22.01
C GLY A 128 -2.44 -11.59 23.22
N GLU A 129 -2.82 -10.64 24.07
CA GLU A 129 -2.45 -10.46 25.47
C GLU A 129 -1.67 -11.63 26.08
N VAL A 130 -0.41 -11.36 26.44
CA VAL A 130 0.35 -12.24 27.34
C VAL A 130 -0.11 -11.87 28.75
N ASP A 131 -0.95 -12.71 29.34
CA ASP A 131 -1.36 -12.65 30.74
C ASP A 131 -0.19 -13.20 31.58
N ASP A 132 0.60 -12.31 32.17
CA ASP A 132 1.71 -12.63 33.08
C ASP A 132 1.16 -12.92 34.49
N ASP A 133 0.64 -14.13 34.70
CA ASP A 133 0.39 -14.66 36.05
C ASP A 133 1.05 -16.05 36.18
N ILE A 134 2.35 -16.06 36.48
CA ILE A 134 3.08 -17.26 36.90
C ILE A 134 2.93 -17.38 38.43
N GLU A 135 2.02 -18.24 38.90
CA GLU A 135 2.01 -18.72 40.29
C GLU A 135 3.19 -19.69 40.48
N GLU A 136 4.25 -19.23 41.15
CA GLU A 136 5.34 -20.08 41.66
C GLU A 136 4.89 -20.85 42.91
N ASP A 137 4.32 -22.03 42.71
CA ASP A 137 4.24 -23.05 43.76
C ASP A 137 5.50 -23.93 43.71
N PHE A 138 6.50 -23.60 44.53
CA PHE A 138 7.56 -24.55 44.90
C PHE A 138 7.20 -25.21 46.24
N ALA A 139 6.69 -26.43 46.14
CA ALA A 139 6.59 -27.35 47.25
C ALA A 139 7.87 -28.20 47.35
N GLU A 140 8.60 -28.07 48.47
CA GLU A 140 9.23 -29.19 49.18
C GLU A 140 9.42 -28.87 50.68
#